data_AF-A0A963JKL3-F1
#
_entry.id   AF-A0A963JKL3-F1
#
_cell.length_a   1.000
_cell.length_b   1.000
_cell.length_c   1.000
_cell.angle_alpha   90.00
_cell.angle_beta   90.00
_cell.angle_gamma   90.00
#
_symmetry.space_group_name_H-M   'P 1'
#
loop_
_entity.id
_entity.type
_entity.pdbx_description
1 polymer ?
#
loop_
_entity_poly.entity_id
_entity_poly.type
_entity_poly.pdbx_seq_one_letter_code
_entity_poly.pdbx_strand_id
1 'polypeptide(L)'
;MKRIYRPGYRYGKAGVILMNLIPAGMQQTTLFTDDTTATANKTQSLTETIDLINRRMGKDTLSLAGAGIVKNWHMKQRHKSPCYTTVWKELASAYCH
;
A
#
# COMPACT_ATOMS: atom_id res chain seq x y z
N MET A 1 -19.90 -4.39 -6.28
CA MET A 1 -19.12 -5.26 -7.21
C MET A 1 -19.36 -5.01 -8.71
N LYS A 2 -20.40 -4.30 -9.15
CA LYS A 2 -20.73 -4.13 -10.59
C LYS A 2 -19.84 -3.14 -11.39
N ARG A 3 -18.83 -2.49 -10.79
CA ARG A 3 -18.11 -1.35 -11.42
C ARG A 3 -16.80 -1.68 -12.13
N ILE A 4 -16.35 -2.95 -12.11
CA ILE A 4 -15.03 -3.35 -12.62
C ILE A 4 -15.08 -4.48 -13.65
N TYR A 5 -16.25 -5.10 -13.83
CA TYR A 5 -16.45 -6.17 -14.81
C TYR A 5 -16.74 -5.58 -16.19
N ARG A 6 -15.97 -5.99 -17.19
CA ARG A 6 -16.04 -5.60 -18.59
C ARG A 6 -16.04 -6.90 -19.41
N PRO A 7 -17.07 -7.14 -20.23
CA PRO A 7 -17.10 -8.33 -21.09
C PRO A 7 -15.91 -8.32 -22.05
N GLY A 8 -15.38 -9.51 -22.38
CA GLY A 8 -14.25 -9.68 -23.31
C GLY A 8 -12.84 -9.69 -22.68
N TYR A 9 -12.71 -9.43 -21.38
CA TYR A 9 -11.42 -9.45 -20.67
C TYR A 9 -11.27 -10.69 -19.78
N ARG A 10 -10.07 -11.27 -19.77
CA ARG A 10 -9.71 -12.33 -18.80
C ARG A 10 -9.37 -11.68 -17.46
N TYR A 11 -10.12 -12.04 -16.42
CA TYR A 11 -9.88 -11.57 -15.06
C TYR A 11 -9.06 -12.61 -14.28
N GLY A 12 -7.92 -12.20 -13.73
CA GLY A 12 -7.16 -13.01 -12.77
C GLY A 12 -7.72 -12.85 -11.37
N LYS A 13 -7.97 -13.96 -10.66
CA LYS A 13 -8.35 -13.93 -9.25
C LYS A 13 -7.09 -13.83 -8.38
N ALA A 14 -6.98 -12.77 -7.60
CA ALA A 14 -5.96 -12.64 -6.55
C ALA A 14 -6.65 -12.62 -5.19
N GLY A 15 -6.18 -13.45 -4.26
CA GLY A 15 -6.58 -13.41 -2.86
C GLY A 15 -5.53 -12.67 -2.04
N VAL A 16 -5.95 -11.68 -1.26
CA VAL A 16 -5.10 -11.07 -0.22
C VAL A 16 -5.61 -11.60 1.11
N ILE A 17 -4.74 -12.31 1.84
CA ILE A 17 -5.03 -12.80 3.19
C ILE A 17 -4.26 -11.92 4.15
N LEU A 18 -4.98 -11.21 5.01
CA LEU A 18 -4.43 -10.45 6.12
C LEU A 18 -4.64 -11.30 7.38
N MET A 19 -3.56 -11.75 7.99
CA MET A 19 -3.60 -12.47 9.26
C MET A 19 -3.27 -11.50 10.40
N ASN A 20 -3.81 -11.75 11.59
CA ASN A 20 -3.54 -10.98 12.82
C ASN A 20 -3.91 -9.49 12.76
N LEU A 21 -5.04 -9.16 12.12
CA LEU A 21 -5.62 -7.83 12.25
C LEU A 21 -6.16 -7.65 13.67
N ILE A 22 -5.60 -6.69 14.39
CA ILE A 22 -6.07 -6.29 15.72
C ILE A 22 -6.75 -4.91 15.61
N PRO A 23 -7.78 -4.63 16.43
CA PRO A 23 -8.33 -3.29 16.54
C PRO A 23 -7.25 -2.28 16.95
N ALA A 24 -7.30 -1.06 16.39
CA ALA A 24 -6.30 -0.03 16.66
C ALA A 24 -6.17 0.33 18.16
N GLY A 25 -7.25 0.17 18.93
CA GLY A 25 -7.25 0.38 20.39
C GLY A 25 -6.78 -0.82 21.22
N MET A 26 -6.42 -1.95 20.60
CA MET A 26 -5.95 -3.15 21.28
C MET A 26 -4.54 -3.54 20.83
N GLN A 27 -3.64 -2.56 20.78
CA GLN A 27 -2.23 -2.80 20.52
C GLN A 27 -1.59 -3.43 21.76
N GLN A 28 -0.87 -4.54 21.58
CA GLN A 28 -0.12 -5.16 22.66
C GLN A 28 1.05 -4.24 23.06
N THR A 29 1.05 -3.79 24.31
CA THR A 29 2.13 -3.00 24.88
C THR A 29 3.28 -3.91 25.32
N THR A 30 4.51 -3.40 25.25
CA THR A 30 5.69 -4.10 25.80
C THR A 30 6.02 -3.52 27.17
N LEU A 31 6.77 -4.28 27.99
CA LEU A 31 7.15 -3.88 29.36
C LEU A 31 7.83 -2.49 29.44
N PHE A 32 8.40 -2.01 28.33
CA PHE A 32 9.12 -0.74 28.23
C PHE A 32 8.38 0.34 27.45
N THR A 33 7.10 0.11 27.09
CA THR A 33 6.33 1.10 26.33
C THR A 33 5.55 1.96 27.31
N ASP A 34 5.86 3.25 27.37
CA ASP A 34 5.00 4.23 28.04
C ASP A 34 3.72 4.40 27.22
N ASP A 35 2.67 3.70 27.62
CA ASP A 35 1.33 3.73 27.03
C ASP A 35 0.58 5.00 27.44
N THR A 36 1.25 6.16 27.31
CA THR A 36 0.59 7.44 27.43
C THR A 36 -0.09 7.75 26.11
N THR A 37 -1.31 8.28 26.19
CA THR A 37 -2.09 8.73 25.01
C THR A 37 -1.29 9.71 24.14
N ALA A 38 -0.35 10.45 24.73
CA ALA A 38 0.59 11.33 24.04
C ALA A 38 1.54 10.59 23.08
N THR A 39 2.11 9.45 23.49
CA THR A 39 3.01 8.65 22.65
C THR A 39 2.27 8.01 21.47
N ALA A 40 1.04 7.52 21.71
CA ALA A 40 0.19 6.96 20.66
C ALA A 40 -0.17 8.01 19.59
N ASN A 41 -0.62 9.19 20.03
CA ASN A 41 -0.96 10.30 19.13
C ASN A 41 0.24 10.78 18.31
N LYS A 42 1.43 10.83 18.91
CA LYS A 42 2.67 11.21 18.21
C LYS A 42 3.03 10.20 17.12
N THR A 43 2.89 8.90 17.41
CA THR A 43 3.15 7.82 16.44
C THR A 43 2.15 7.86 15.28
N GLN A 44 0.87 8.11 15.57
CA GLN A 44 -0.15 8.25 14.53
C GLN A 44 0.15 9.43 13.62
N SER A 45 0.39 10.63 14.18
CA SER A 45 0.70 11.83 13.40
C SER A 45 1.95 11.67 12.54
N LEU A 46 2.98 10.99 13.06
CA LEU A 46 4.18 10.67 12.31
C LEU A 46 3.87 9.75 11.12
N THR A 47 3.09 8.69 11.35
CA THR A 47 2.71 7.73 10.31
C THR A 47 1.90 8.39 9.20
N GLU A 48 0.94 9.25 9.56
CA GLU A 48 0.16 10.04 8.60
C GLU A 48 1.04 10.99 7.78
N THR A 49 2.03 11.62 8.41
CA THR A 49 2.96 12.51 7.72
C THR A 49 3.83 11.76 6.72
N ILE A 50 4.35 10.59 7.11
CA ILE A 50 5.12 9.71 6.22
C ILE A 50 4.26 9.28 5.02
N ASP A 51 3.01 8.87 5.26
CA ASP A 51 2.07 8.47 4.21
C ASP A 51 1.76 9.62 3.26
N LEU A 52 1.59 10.85 3.77
CA LEU A 52 1.36 12.03 2.94
C LEU A 52 2.53 12.29 2.00
N ILE A 53 3.76 12.19 2.51
CA ILE A 53 4.97 12.39 1.71
C ILE A 53 5.10 11.28 0.66
N ASN A 54 4.89 10.02 1.03
CA ASN A 54 4.90 8.89 0.11
C ASN A 54 3.83 9.01 -0.99
N ARG A 55 2.65 9.55 -0.68
CA ARG A 55 1.62 9.81 -1.70
C ARG A 55 2.04 10.89 -2.70
N ARG A 56 2.76 11.91 -2.25
CA ARG A 56 3.17 13.05 -3.09
C ARG A 56 4.42 12.76 -3.91
N MET A 57 5.42 12.11 -3.32
CA MET A 57 6.75 11.92 -3.92
C MET A 57 6.94 10.55 -4.57
N GLY A 58 6.08 9.58 -4.26
CA GLY A 58 6.18 8.22 -4.77
C GLY A 58 6.16 7.18 -3.65
N LYS A 59 5.67 5.98 -3.98
CA LYS A 59 5.63 4.87 -3.03
C LYS A 59 7.07 4.53 -2.59
N ASP A 60 7.24 4.31 -1.28
CA ASP A 60 8.52 3.99 -0.65
C ASP A 60 9.59 5.10 -0.75
N THR A 61 9.21 6.38 -0.88
CA THR A 61 10.16 7.50 -0.79
C THR A 61 10.71 7.68 0.63
N LEU A 62 9.86 7.54 1.64
CA LEU A 62 10.23 7.53 3.05
C LEU A 62 9.82 6.21 3.69
N SER A 63 10.78 5.60 4.37
CA SER A 63 10.58 4.40 5.17
C SER A 63 11.36 4.52 6.48
N LEU A 64 10.87 3.86 7.52
CA LEU A 64 11.60 3.76 8.78
C LEU A 64 12.95 3.06 8.56
N ALA A 65 14.04 3.62 9.08
CA ALA A 65 15.37 3.03 8.92
C ALA A 65 15.45 1.60 9.50
N GLY A 66 14.71 1.35 10.58
CA GLY A 66 14.60 0.02 11.20
C GLY A 66 13.77 -1.01 10.42
N ALA A 67 13.04 -0.60 9.37
CA ALA A 67 12.26 -1.52 8.54
C ALA A 67 13.13 -2.33 7.56
N GLY A 68 14.43 -2.03 7.49
CA GLY A 68 15.38 -2.67 6.58
C GLY A 68 15.32 -2.06 5.18
N ILE A 69 16.50 -1.94 4.55
CA ILE A 69 16.66 -1.35 3.21
C ILE A 69 16.25 -2.36 2.13
N VAL A 70 16.44 -3.66 2.40
CA VAL A 70 16.17 -4.73 1.44
C VAL A 70 14.85 -5.43 1.82
N LYS A 71 13.80 -5.16 1.06
CA LYS A 71 12.56 -5.93 1.14
C LYS A 71 12.74 -7.26 0.40
N ASN A 72 13.09 -8.31 1.14
CA ASN A 72 13.26 -9.68 0.61
C ASN A 72 12.00 -10.24 -0.06
N TRP A 73 10.82 -9.70 0.26
CA TRP A 73 9.57 -10.08 -0.36
C TRP A 73 9.00 -8.93 -1.18
N HIS A 74 8.87 -9.16 -2.48
CA HIS A 74 8.20 -8.27 -3.42
C HIS A 74 7.17 -9.06 -4.22
N MET A 75 6.02 -8.45 -4.46
CA MET A 75 4.96 -9.06 -5.25
C MET A 75 5.49 -9.35 -6.67
N LYS A 76 5.47 -10.62 -7.09
CA LYS A 76 5.92 -11.04 -8.43
C LYS A 76 4.86 -10.68 -9.48
N GLN A 77 4.88 -9.43 -9.95
CA GLN A 77 3.87 -8.84 -10.84
C GLN A 77 4.07 -9.19 -12.34
N ARG A 78 4.62 -10.37 -12.67
CA ARG A 78 4.96 -10.73 -14.07
C ARG A 78 3.75 -10.79 -15.02
N HIS A 79 2.54 -10.96 -14.49
CA HIS A 79 1.29 -11.04 -15.25
C HIS A 79 0.35 -9.86 -14.95
N LYS A 80 0.90 -8.75 -14.44
CA LYS A 80 0.11 -7.55 -14.16
C LYS A 80 -0.24 -6.87 -15.48
N SER A 81 -1.53 -6.65 -15.72
CA SER A 81 -2.00 -5.80 -16.82
C SER A 81 -1.55 -4.35 -16.59
N PRO A 82 -1.28 -3.58 -17.65
CA PRO A 82 -0.94 -2.17 -17.52
C PRO A 82 -1.98 -1.38 -16.71
N CYS A 83 -1.52 -0.38 -15.99
CA CYS A 83 -2.26 0.50 -15.11
C CYS A 83 -2.96 1.61 -15.92
N TYR A 84 -3.83 1.19 -16.83
CA TYR A 84 -4.52 2.08 -17.79
C TYR A 84 -5.26 3.26 -17.14
N THR A 85 -5.66 3.14 -15.87
CA THR A 85 -6.48 4.15 -15.19
C THR A 85 -5.69 5.04 -14.23
N THR A 86 -4.43 4.68 -13.91
CA THR A 86 -3.64 5.37 -12.89
C THR A 86 -2.28 5.82 -13.37
N VAL A 87 -1.81 5.34 -14.53
CA VAL A 87 -0.54 5.71 -15.12
C VAL A 87 -0.76 6.12 -16.58
N TRP A 88 -0.60 7.42 -16.88
CA TRP A 88 -0.79 7.98 -18.22
C TRP A 88 0.11 7.32 -19.28
N LYS A 89 1.34 6.93 -18.90
CA LYS A 89 2.30 6.24 -19.79
C LYS A 89 1.89 4.81 -20.15
N GLU A 90 0.92 4.25 -19.44
CA GLU A 90 0.43 2.88 -19.65
C GLU A 90 -0.93 2.88 -20.39
N LEU A 91 -1.39 4.03 -20.89
CA LEU A 91 -2.59 4.12 -21.74
C LEU A 91 -2.36 3.45 -23.10
N ALA A 92 -3.40 2.79 -23.61
CA ALA A 92 -3.37 2.21 -24.95
C ALA A 92 -3.33 3.33 -25.99
N SER A 93 -2.28 3.36 -26.83
CA SER A 93 -2.20 4.24 -27.99
C SER A 93 -2.89 3.57 -29.19
N ALA A 94 -3.80 4.29 -29.83
CA ALA A 94 -4.40 3.90 -31.10
C ALA A 94 -3.83 4.80 -32.19
N TYR A 95 -3.17 4.21 -33.19
CA TYR A 95 -2.73 4.92 -34.38
C TYR A 95 -3.86 4.85 -35.41
N CYS A 96 -4.35 6.01 -35.84
CA CYS A 96 -5.25 6.12 -36.98
C CYS A 96 -4.39 6.38 -38.23
N HIS A 97 -4.64 5.61 -39.28
CA HIS A 97 -4.03 5.79 -40.59
C HIS A 97 -4.91 6.65 -41.48
#